data_AF-A0A0C3EYZ2-F1
#
_entry.id   AF-A0A0C3EYZ2-F1
#
_cell.length_a   1.000
_cell.length_b   1.000
_cell.length_c   1.000
_cell.angle_alpha   90.00
_cell.angle_beta   90.00
_cell.angle_gamma   90.00
#
_symmetry.space_group_name_H-M   'P 1'
#
loop_
_entity.id
_entity.type
_entity.pdbx_description
1 polymer ?
#
loop_
_entity_poly.entity_id
_entity_poly.type
_entity_poly.pdbx_seq_one_letter_code
_entity_poly.pdbx_strand_id
1 'polypeptide(L)'
;KKPKQDDTDFPWAIREHISDYHLGDSLESTLKLLRIFARDLKFAKSSLINSVCAPPFPHSEWSNIIMGSMVDLDHVISGSFAVTNDNREVELLGGMEFKFGVAKAIKQVKMSGDWFIAWGIYSKAAVYVFPHRKEEFDMYSTRILSLFTATTSNSHSAVINLDKGIHTRVGECRSLLLTDQAAFEDLKLYWLNPIGAS
;
A
#
# COMPACT_ATOMS: atom_id res chain seq x y z
N LYS A 1 -0.50 -12.09 -34.31
CA LYS A 1 0.30 -11.44 -33.23
C LYS A 1 -0.24 -10.02 -33.08
N LYS A 2 -0.76 -9.62 -31.91
CA LYS A 2 -1.11 -8.21 -31.67
C LYS A 2 0.19 -7.38 -31.76
N PRO A 3 0.20 -6.22 -32.43
CA PRO A 3 1.36 -5.34 -32.39
C PRO A 3 1.64 -4.99 -30.93
N LYS A 4 2.92 -5.06 -30.53
CA LYS A 4 3.35 -4.64 -29.20
C LYS A 4 3.26 -3.12 -29.20
N GLN A 5 2.27 -2.60 -28.49
CA GLN A 5 2.06 -1.17 -28.32
C GLN A 5 3.29 -0.56 -27.64
N ASP A 6 3.78 0.57 -28.14
CA ASP A 6 4.90 1.29 -27.54
C ASP A 6 4.37 2.16 -26.39
N ASP A 7 5.01 2.08 -25.23
CA ASP A 7 4.61 2.87 -24.05
C ASP A 7 4.76 4.38 -24.30
N THR A 8 5.59 4.78 -25.28
CA THR A 8 5.81 6.19 -25.64
C THR A 8 4.67 6.81 -26.44
N ASP A 9 3.77 6.00 -27.00
CA ASP A 9 2.61 6.47 -27.76
C ASP A 9 1.48 7.01 -26.86
N PHE A 10 1.56 6.77 -25.54
CA PHE A 10 0.51 7.17 -24.63
C PHE A 10 0.54 8.68 -24.32
N PRO A 11 -0.63 9.36 -24.28
CA PRO A 11 -0.70 10.79 -23.98
C PRO A 11 -0.08 11.19 -22.65
N TRP A 12 -0.11 10.31 -21.64
CA TRP A 12 0.54 10.57 -20.35
C TRP A 12 2.06 10.43 -20.42
N ALA A 13 2.61 9.53 -21.23
CA ALA A 13 4.07 9.41 -21.42
C ALA A 13 4.65 10.66 -22.09
N ILE A 14 3.92 11.23 -23.06
CA ILE A 14 4.28 12.51 -23.69
C ILE A 14 4.24 13.65 -22.66
N ARG A 15 3.21 13.69 -21.81
CA ARG A 15 3.11 14.70 -20.74
C ARG A 15 4.24 14.58 -19.72
N GLU A 16 4.60 13.37 -19.32
CA GLU A 16 5.75 13.10 -18.44
C GLU A 16 7.05 13.63 -19.06
N HIS A 17 7.26 13.44 -20.36
CA HIS A 17 8.47 13.92 -21.05
C HIS A 17 8.50 15.45 -21.23
N ILE A 18 7.34 16.10 -21.40
CA ILE A 18 7.25 17.57 -21.56
C ILE A 18 7.32 18.28 -20.21
N SER A 19 6.93 17.61 -19.14
CA SER A 19 6.91 18.20 -17.80
C SER A 19 8.33 18.36 -17.26
N ASP A 20 8.67 19.57 -16.79
CA ASP A 20 9.88 19.81 -15.98
C ASP A 20 9.78 19.20 -14.57
N TYR A 21 8.78 18.35 -14.31
CA TYR A 21 8.57 17.73 -13.01
C TYR A 21 9.61 16.65 -12.74
N HIS A 22 10.47 16.91 -11.76
CA HIS A 22 11.47 15.97 -11.30
C HIS A 22 10.90 15.18 -10.12
N LEU A 23 10.72 13.88 -10.32
CA LEU A 23 10.36 12.97 -9.24
C LEU A 23 11.59 12.80 -8.32
N GLY A 24 11.35 12.67 -7.02
CA GLY A 24 12.43 12.29 -6.11
C GLY A 24 12.94 10.88 -6.40
N ASP A 25 14.22 10.63 -6.15
CA ASP A 25 14.92 9.36 -6.44
C ASP A 25 14.18 8.11 -5.93
N SER A 26 13.54 8.23 -4.76
CA SER A 26 12.75 7.14 -4.16
C SER A 26 11.51 6.79 -5.00
N LEU A 27 10.81 7.80 -5.51
CA LEU A 27 9.64 7.61 -6.37
C LEU A 27 10.04 7.06 -7.74
N GLU A 28 11.12 7.56 -8.32
CA GLU A 28 11.66 7.02 -9.58
C GLU A 28 12.04 5.55 -9.46
N SER A 29 12.74 5.20 -8.38
CA SER A 29 13.13 3.81 -8.07
C SER A 29 11.90 2.92 -7.89
N THR A 30 10.86 3.43 -7.22
CA THR A 30 9.58 2.73 -7.02
C THR A 30 8.87 2.49 -8.35
N LEU A 31 8.73 3.52 -9.18
CA LEU A 31 8.11 3.42 -10.50
C LEU A 31 8.85 2.46 -11.43
N LYS A 32 10.18 2.48 -11.41
CA LYS A 32 11.00 1.54 -12.16
C LYS A 32 10.70 0.09 -11.78
N LEU A 33 10.61 -0.20 -10.48
CA LEU A 33 10.27 -1.55 -9.98
C LEU A 33 8.83 -1.94 -10.35
N LEU A 34 7.87 -1.04 -10.17
CA LEU A 34 6.48 -1.30 -10.58
C LEU A 34 6.36 -1.60 -12.08
N ARG A 35 7.08 -0.87 -12.94
CA ARG A 35 7.15 -1.14 -14.39
C ARG A 35 7.79 -2.50 -14.70
N ILE A 36 8.76 -2.95 -13.89
CA ILE A 36 9.35 -4.30 -14.03
C ILE A 36 8.30 -5.36 -13.65
N PHE A 37 7.62 -5.21 -12.52
CA PHE A 37 6.62 -6.18 -12.05
C PHE A 37 5.42 -6.26 -13.00
N ALA A 38 4.97 -5.12 -13.53
CA ALA A 38 3.82 -5.04 -14.43
C ALA A 38 3.99 -5.81 -15.75
N ARG A 39 5.23 -6.16 -16.14
CA ARG A 39 5.49 -7.00 -17.33
C ARG A 39 4.88 -8.39 -17.19
N ASP A 40 4.93 -8.96 -15.98
CA ASP A 40 4.32 -10.23 -15.63
C ASP A 40 4.12 -10.30 -14.10
N LEU A 41 2.95 -9.83 -13.66
CA LEU A 41 2.60 -9.80 -12.23
C LEU A 41 2.53 -11.20 -11.61
N LYS A 42 2.12 -12.22 -12.40
CA LYS A 42 2.03 -13.60 -11.90
C LYS A 42 3.42 -14.15 -11.62
N PHE A 43 4.34 -13.94 -12.55
CA PHE A 43 5.73 -14.34 -12.37
C PHE A 43 6.40 -13.58 -11.23
N ALA A 44 6.24 -12.25 -11.17
CA ALA A 44 6.82 -11.41 -10.12
C ALA A 44 6.36 -11.89 -8.73
N LYS A 45 5.06 -12.15 -8.57
CA LYS A 45 4.48 -12.67 -7.35
C LYS A 45 5.00 -14.06 -6.98
N SER A 46 5.01 -15.00 -7.95
CA SER A 46 5.50 -16.35 -7.72
C SER A 46 6.97 -16.33 -7.30
N SER A 47 7.79 -15.53 -7.99
CA SER A 47 9.21 -15.35 -7.63
C SER A 47 9.39 -14.75 -6.24
N LEU A 48 8.52 -13.81 -5.84
CA LEU A 48 8.55 -13.15 -4.54
C LEU A 48 8.22 -14.11 -3.40
N ILE A 49 7.10 -14.84 -3.51
CA ILE A 49 6.64 -15.77 -2.47
C ILE A 49 7.60 -16.96 -2.29
N ASN A 50 8.25 -17.40 -3.38
CA ASN A 50 9.24 -18.47 -3.32
C ASN A 50 10.65 -17.96 -2.94
N SER A 51 10.80 -16.67 -2.62
CA SER A 51 12.09 -16.15 -2.18
C SER A 51 12.41 -16.57 -0.76
N VAL A 52 13.65 -17.02 -0.54
CA VAL A 52 14.13 -17.58 0.75
C VAL A 52 13.96 -16.61 1.92
N CYS A 53 14.06 -15.31 1.65
CA CYS A 53 14.03 -14.28 2.69
C CYS A 53 12.73 -13.48 2.71
N ALA A 54 11.70 -13.87 1.95
CA ALA A 54 10.42 -13.17 1.97
C ALA A 54 9.76 -13.31 3.35
N PRO A 55 9.33 -12.20 4.00
CA PRO A 55 8.64 -12.29 5.27
C PRO A 55 7.25 -12.95 5.11
N PRO A 56 6.71 -13.60 6.15
CA PRO A 56 5.33 -14.08 6.14
C PRO A 56 4.35 -12.92 5.92
N PHE A 57 3.49 -13.03 4.91
CA PHE A 57 2.55 -11.98 4.53
C PHE A 57 1.38 -12.55 3.73
N PRO A 58 0.15 -12.00 3.84
CA PRO A 58 -0.98 -12.52 3.07
C PRO A 58 -0.77 -12.41 1.57
N HIS A 59 -1.17 -13.45 0.84
CA HIS A 59 -0.95 -13.54 -0.61
C HIS A 59 -1.62 -12.41 -1.39
N SER A 60 -2.84 -12.00 -1.02
CA SER A 60 -3.52 -10.88 -1.71
C SER A 60 -2.81 -9.55 -1.46
N GLU A 61 -2.27 -9.36 -0.26
CA GLU A 61 -1.54 -8.14 0.07
C GLU A 61 -0.16 -8.11 -0.62
N TRP A 62 0.44 -9.26 -0.91
CA TRP A 62 1.59 -9.31 -1.83
C TRP A 62 1.24 -8.76 -3.21
N SER A 63 0.06 -9.09 -3.75
CA SER A 63 -0.42 -8.52 -5.02
C SER A 63 -0.53 -7.00 -4.92
N ASN A 64 -1.10 -6.49 -3.81
CA ASN A 64 -1.24 -5.06 -3.60
C ASN A 64 0.13 -4.35 -3.59
N ILE A 65 1.14 -4.91 -2.90
CA ILE A 65 2.50 -4.36 -2.90
C ILE A 65 3.10 -4.29 -4.30
N ILE A 66 3.07 -5.39 -5.07
CA ILE A 66 3.69 -5.42 -6.41
C ILE A 66 2.93 -4.58 -7.45
N MET A 67 1.64 -4.35 -7.24
CA MET A 67 0.83 -3.42 -8.04
C MET A 67 0.97 -1.96 -7.57
N GLY A 68 1.66 -1.73 -6.45
CA GLY A 68 1.75 -0.43 -5.79
C GLY A 68 0.38 0.10 -5.34
N SER A 69 -0.57 -0.80 -5.04
CA SER A 69 -1.90 -0.46 -4.53
C SER A 69 -1.88 -0.40 -3.00
N MET A 70 -2.96 0.12 -2.41
CA MET A 70 -3.13 0.15 -0.96
C MET A 70 -3.11 -1.27 -0.38
N VAL A 71 -2.40 -1.45 0.74
CA VAL A 71 -2.45 -2.66 1.55
C VAL A 71 -3.49 -2.50 2.66
N ASP A 72 -4.32 -3.51 2.87
CA ASP A 72 -5.31 -3.52 3.95
C ASP A 72 -4.71 -4.06 5.25
N LEU A 73 -4.48 -3.18 6.22
CA LEU A 73 -3.93 -3.53 7.53
C LEU A 73 -4.87 -4.45 8.35
N ASP A 74 -6.19 -4.42 8.12
CA ASP A 74 -7.13 -5.34 8.75
C ASP A 74 -6.90 -6.76 8.22
N HIS A 75 -6.59 -6.89 6.93
CA HIS A 75 -6.25 -8.18 6.33
C HIS A 75 -4.87 -8.67 6.77
N VAL A 76 -3.87 -7.77 6.85
CA VAL A 76 -2.53 -8.10 7.37
C VAL A 76 -2.59 -8.64 8.80
N ILE A 77 -3.29 -7.94 9.69
CA ILE A 77 -3.39 -8.39 11.08
C ILE A 77 -4.21 -9.67 11.19
N SER A 78 -5.28 -9.82 10.40
CA SER A 78 -6.06 -11.07 10.36
C SER A 78 -5.22 -12.28 9.95
N GLY A 79 -4.39 -12.14 8.91
CA GLY A 79 -3.51 -13.20 8.45
C GLY A 79 -2.46 -13.62 9.47
N SER A 80 -2.00 -12.69 10.32
CA SER A 80 -1.00 -13.00 11.36
C SER A 80 -1.53 -13.89 12.50
N PHE A 81 -2.85 -13.89 12.73
CA PHE A 81 -3.52 -14.69 13.77
C PHE A 81 -4.34 -15.85 13.18
N ALA A 82 -4.36 -16.02 11.85
CA ALA A 82 -5.11 -17.08 11.21
C ALA A 82 -4.45 -18.45 11.48
N VAL A 83 -5.21 -19.37 12.11
CA VAL A 83 -4.80 -20.76 12.34
C VAL A 83 -4.90 -21.59 11.04
N THR A 84 -5.71 -21.13 10.09
CA THR A 84 -5.93 -21.76 8.78
C THR A 84 -5.40 -20.86 7.68
N ASN A 85 -4.64 -21.44 6.75
CA ASN A 85 -4.11 -20.76 5.59
C ASN A 85 -5.28 -20.34 4.67
N ASP A 86 -5.71 -19.09 4.70
CA ASP A 86 -6.79 -18.60 3.83
C ASP A 86 -6.23 -18.33 2.42
N ASN A 87 -5.88 -19.41 1.73
CA ASN A 87 -5.33 -19.44 0.38
C ASN A 87 -6.42 -19.24 -0.70
N ARG A 88 -7.47 -18.45 -0.42
CA ARG A 88 -8.46 -18.11 -1.45
C ARG A 88 -7.94 -17.03 -2.37
N GLU A 89 -6.93 -17.36 -3.17
CA GLU A 89 -6.54 -16.57 -4.33
C GLU A 89 -7.18 -17.11 -5.59
N VAL A 90 -8.06 -16.31 -6.17
CA VAL A 90 -8.67 -16.54 -7.46
C VAL A 90 -7.72 -16.00 -8.52
N GLU A 91 -7.12 -16.89 -9.31
CA GLU A 91 -6.42 -16.51 -10.53
C GLU A 91 -7.39 -15.92 -11.55
N LEU A 92 -7.19 -14.66 -11.96
CA LEU A 92 -7.84 -14.12 -13.15
C LEU A 92 -7.06 -14.55 -14.40
N LEU A 93 -7.74 -15.33 -15.25
CA LEU A 93 -7.43 -15.54 -16.67
C LEU A 93 -8.72 -15.23 -17.46
N GLY A 94 -8.66 -14.21 -18.32
CA GLY A 94 -9.52 -14.16 -19.51
C GLY A 94 -10.96 -13.68 -19.35
N GLY A 95 -11.18 -12.43 -18.94
CA GLY A 95 -12.30 -11.64 -19.47
C GLY A 95 -13.72 -11.90 -18.95
N MET A 96 -13.91 -12.58 -17.82
CA MET A 96 -15.20 -12.61 -17.10
C MET A 96 -15.03 -12.12 -15.66
N GLU A 97 -15.77 -11.08 -15.30
CA GLU A 97 -15.89 -10.61 -13.92
C GLU A 97 -16.73 -11.59 -13.10
N PHE A 98 -16.10 -12.29 -12.17
CA PHE A 98 -16.78 -12.91 -11.05
C PHE A 98 -16.38 -12.18 -9.76
N LYS A 99 -17.32 -11.45 -9.16
CA LYS A 99 -17.15 -10.85 -7.83
C LYS A 99 -17.21 -11.96 -6.79
N PHE A 100 -16.06 -12.42 -6.31
CA PHE A 100 -15.99 -13.21 -5.08
C PHE A 100 -15.15 -12.46 -4.05
N GLY A 101 -15.78 -12.22 -2.89
CA GLY A 101 -15.26 -11.33 -1.86
C GLY A 101 -13.92 -11.77 -1.32
N VAL A 102 -13.02 -10.79 -1.14
CA VAL A 102 -11.87 -10.87 -0.22
C VAL A 102 -12.36 -11.52 1.06
N ALA A 103 -11.65 -12.54 1.55
CA ALA A 103 -12.00 -13.15 2.82
C ALA A 103 -12.12 -12.05 3.89
N LYS A 104 -13.28 -11.98 4.53
CA LYS A 104 -13.57 -10.89 5.48
C LYS A 104 -12.53 -10.95 6.60
N ALA A 105 -11.81 -9.85 6.82
CA ALA A 105 -10.85 -9.72 7.91
C ALA A 105 -11.49 -10.16 9.24
N ILE A 106 -10.87 -11.16 9.87
CA ILE A 106 -11.32 -11.74 11.15
C ILE A 106 -11.00 -10.78 12.30
N LYS A 107 -9.85 -10.10 12.20
CA LYS A 107 -9.40 -9.07 13.14
C LYS A 107 -9.31 -7.73 12.43
N GLN A 108 -9.79 -6.69 13.10
CA GLN A 108 -9.67 -5.31 12.62
C GLN A 108 -8.71 -4.54 13.52
N VAL A 109 -7.97 -3.62 12.92
CA VAL A 109 -7.15 -2.64 13.63
C VAL A 109 -8.08 -1.65 14.32
N LYS A 110 -8.10 -1.66 15.65
CA LYS A 110 -8.96 -0.78 16.45
C LYS A 110 -8.19 0.15 17.38
N MET A 111 -6.93 -0.17 17.66
CA MET A 111 -6.09 0.60 18.57
C MET A 111 -4.65 0.65 18.08
N SER A 112 -3.85 1.52 18.70
CA SER A 112 -2.44 1.73 18.38
C SER A 112 -1.61 0.44 18.40
N GLY A 113 -1.87 -0.47 19.35
CA GLY A 113 -1.17 -1.76 19.44
C GLY A 113 -1.45 -2.69 18.26
N ASP A 114 -2.72 -2.76 17.81
CA ASP A 114 -3.07 -3.52 16.60
C ASP A 114 -2.41 -2.90 15.37
N TRP A 115 -2.47 -1.57 15.26
CA TRP A 115 -1.87 -0.84 14.14
C TRP A 115 -0.35 -1.06 14.10
N PHE A 116 0.33 -0.99 15.24
CA PHE A 116 1.77 -1.19 15.34
C PHE A 116 2.19 -2.59 14.85
N ILE A 117 1.44 -3.62 15.22
CA ILE A 117 1.69 -4.99 14.76
C ILE A 117 1.45 -5.11 13.25
N ALA A 118 0.29 -4.64 12.78
CA ALA A 118 -0.09 -4.70 11.36
C ALA A 118 0.92 -3.93 10.48
N TRP A 119 1.26 -2.71 10.89
CA TRP A 119 2.25 -1.86 10.23
C TRP A 119 3.63 -2.49 10.24
N GLY A 120 4.06 -3.08 11.35
CA GLY A 120 5.35 -3.76 11.44
C GLY A 120 5.47 -4.95 10.46
N ILE A 121 4.37 -5.68 10.25
CA ILE A 121 4.31 -6.77 9.25
C ILE A 121 4.32 -6.19 7.83
N TYR A 122 3.47 -5.20 7.55
CA TYR A 122 3.39 -4.54 6.25
C TYR A 122 4.72 -3.88 5.85
N SER A 123 5.31 -3.08 6.74
CA SER A 123 6.58 -2.39 6.50
C SER A 123 7.70 -3.35 6.13
N LYS A 124 7.82 -4.49 6.84
CA LYS A 124 8.81 -5.52 6.49
C LYS A 124 8.59 -6.07 5.08
N ALA A 125 7.35 -6.37 4.70
CA ALA A 125 7.01 -6.87 3.37
C ALA A 125 7.24 -5.80 2.28
N ALA A 126 6.82 -4.56 2.52
CA ALA A 126 6.98 -3.46 1.59
C ALA A 126 8.45 -3.11 1.36
N VAL A 127 9.26 -3.03 2.42
CA VAL A 127 10.71 -2.76 2.34
C VAL A 127 11.45 -3.92 1.69
N TYR A 128 10.96 -5.16 1.83
CA TYR A 128 11.53 -6.29 1.09
C TYR A 128 11.41 -6.10 -0.43
N VAL A 129 10.30 -5.54 -0.91
CA VAL A 129 10.05 -5.27 -2.33
C VAL A 129 10.65 -3.93 -2.78
N PHE A 130 10.64 -2.92 -1.91
CA PHE A 130 11.12 -1.57 -2.16
C PHE A 130 12.15 -1.14 -1.09
N PRO A 131 13.40 -1.65 -1.13
CA PRO A 131 14.38 -1.43 -0.07
C PRO A 131 14.71 0.04 0.17
N HIS A 132 14.68 0.86 -0.88
CA HIS A 132 14.95 2.30 -0.82
C HIS A 132 13.88 3.10 -0.07
N ARG A 133 12.68 2.52 0.18
CA ARG A 133 11.61 3.18 0.95
C ARG A 133 11.71 2.97 2.46
N LYS A 134 12.76 2.29 2.95
CA LYS A 134 12.88 1.96 4.39
C LYS A 134 12.75 3.19 5.30
N GLU A 135 13.51 4.24 5.02
CA GLU A 135 13.50 5.46 5.85
C GLU A 135 12.13 6.13 5.87
N GLU A 136 11.46 6.20 4.72
CA GLU A 136 10.10 6.73 4.60
C GLU A 136 9.12 5.96 5.49
N PHE A 137 9.14 4.63 5.46
CA PHE A 137 8.28 3.79 6.29
C PHE A 137 8.57 3.98 7.79
N ASP A 138 9.85 4.09 8.16
CA ASP A 138 10.27 4.31 9.55
C ASP A 138 9.78 5.68 10.06
N MET A 139 9.97 6.75 9.26
CA MET A 139 9.50 8.11 9.55
C MET A 139 7.98 8.18 9.65
N TYR A 140 7.26 7.59 8.70
CA TYR A 140 5.80 7.54 8.71
C TYR A 140 5.29 6.83 9.96
N SER A 141 5.91 5.70 10.33
CA SER A 141 5.51 4.94 11.50
C SER A 141 5.62 5.73 12.79
N THR A 142 6.74 6.43 12.96
CA THR A 142 7.00 7.29 14.12
C THR A 142 5.94 8.38 14.23
N ARG A 143 5.52 8.95 13.10
CA ARG A 143 4.50 9.98 13.04
C ARG A 143 3.12 9.45 13.42
N ILE A 144 2.66 8.34 12.85
CA ILE A 144 1.35 7.77 13.18
C ILE A 144 1.30 7.36 14.66
N LEU A 145 2.37 6.76 15.20
CA LEU A 145 2.49 6.48 16.63
C LEU A 145 2.45 7.74 17.49
N SER A 146 3.05 8.84 17.03
CA SER A 146 2.95 10.13 17.71
C SER A 146 1.52 10.67 17.73
N LEU A 147 0.74 10.47 16.65
CA LEU A 147 -0.69 10.82 16.63
C LEU A 147 -1.50 9.97 17.61
N PHE A 148 -1.25 8.67 17.68
CA PHE A 148 -1.87 7.82 18.71
C PHE A 148 -1.51 8.27 20.12
N THR A 149 -0.25 8.68 20.36
CA THR A 149 0.19 9.16 21.67
C THR A 149 -0.42 10.52 22.03
N ALA A 150 -0.66 11.38 21.04
CA ALA A 150 -1.25 12.71 21.22
C ALA A 150 -2.78 12.70 21.29
N THR A 151 -3.43 11.56 21.01
CA THR A 151 -4.89 11.43 21.00
C THR A 151 -5.36 10.52 22.12
N THR A 152 -6.63 10.65 22.51
CA THR A 152 -7.23 9.72 23.47
C THR A 152 -7.64 8.42 22.77
N SER A 153 -7.72 7.31 23.52
CA SER A 153 -8.15 6.01 22.97
C SER A 153 -9.50 6.07 22.23
N ASN A 154 -10.41 6.95 22.64
CA ASN A 154 -11.71 7.14 21.98
C ASN A 154 -11.59 7.78 20.58
N SER A 155 -10.47 8.46 20.31
CA SER A 155 -10.16 9.11 19.03
C SER A 155 -9.21 8.26 18.16
N HIS A 156 -8.81 7.06 18.59
CA HIS A 156 -7.92 6.20 17.79
C HIS A 156 -8.52 5.80 16.45
N SER A 157 -9.86 5.68 16.35
CA SER A 157 -10.54 5.42 15.09
C SER A 157 -10.28 6.50 14.04
N ALA A 158 -10.19 7.77 14.47
CA ALA A 158 -9.88 8.89 13.60
C ALA A 158 -8.43 8.81 13.06
N VAL A 159 -7.48 8.43 13.91
CA VAL A 159 -6.08 8.21 13.49
C VAL A 159 -5.98 7.06 12.49
N ILE A 160 -6.70 5.97 12.73
CA ILE A 160 -6.76 4.80 11.82
C ILE A 160 -7.39 5.18 10.47
N ASN A 161 -8.46 5.98 10.48
CA ASN A 161 -9.11 6.43 9.25
C ASN A 161 -8.23 7.41 8.46
N LEU A 162 -7.49 8.28 9.16
CA LEU A 162 -6.47 9.13 8.54
C LEU A 162 -5.40 8.28 7.85
N ASP A 163 -4.83 7.30 8.56
CA ASP A 163 -3.84 6.35 8.03
C ASP A 163 -4.35 5.65 6.77
N LYS A 164 -5.57 5.09 6.82
CA LYS A 164 -6.23 4.47 5.66
C LYS A 164 -6.33 5.45 4.48
N GLY A 165 -6.80 6.67 4.72
CA GLY A 165 -6.91 7.70 3.69
C GLY A 165 -5.57 8.09 3.06
N ILE A 166 -4.51 8.18 3.87
CA ILE A 166 -3.15 8.45 3.38
C ILE A 166 -2.67 7.30 2.49
N HIS A 167 -2.84 6.04 2.92
CA HIS A 167 -2.45 4.88 2.13
C HIS A 167 -3.21 4.76 0.82
N THR A 168 -4.52 5.03 0.83
CA THR A 168 -5.33 5.08 -0.39
C THR A 168 -4.74 6.10 -1.37
N ARG A 169 -4.50 7.34 -0.90
CA ARG A 169 -3.99 8.41 -1.74
C ARG A 169 -2.60 8.13 -2.31
N VAL A 170 -1.69 7.57 -1.50
CA VAL A 170 -0.35 7.16 -1.95
C VAL A 170 -0.41 5.97 -2.93
N GLY A 171 -1.34 5.03 -2.73
CA GLY A 171 -1.56 3.92 -3.66
C GLY A 171 -2.09 4.37 -5.03
N GLU A 172 -2.91 5.43 -5.05
CA GLU A 172 -3.51 5.99 -6.26
C GLU A 172 -2.59 7.01 -6.97
N CYS A 173 -1.67 7.64 -6.25
CA CYS A 173 -0.81 8.70 -6.79
C CYS A 173 0.65 8.29 -6.84
N ARG A 174 1.23 8.20 -8.05
CA ARG A 174 2.61 7.76 -8.26
C ARG A 174 3.69 8.80 -7.94
N SER A 175 3.28 10.00 -7.56
CA SER A 175 4.17 11.12 -7.23
C SER A 175 4.17 11.47 -5.74
N LEU A 176 3.62 10.61 -4.87
CA LEU A 176 3.54 10.85 -3.43
C LEU A 176 4.26 9.78 -2.61
N LEU A 177 4.98 10.24 -1.60
CA LEU A 177 5.49 9.46 -0.49
C LEU A 177 4.56 9.63 0.73
N LEU A 178 4.56 8.64 1.62
CA LEU A 178 3.90 8.68 2.93
C LEU A 178 4.40 9.84 3.80
N THR A 179 5.61 10.33 3.52
CA THR A 179 6.23 11.48 4.20
C THR A 179 5.85 12.84 3.62
N ASP A 180 5.08 12.90 2.52
CA ASP A 180 4.67 14.16 1.87
C ASP A 180 3.53 14.84 2.63
N GLN A 181 3.81 15.31 3.84
CA GLN A 181 2.82 15.76 4.81
C GLN A 181 1.85 16.81 4.28
N ALA A 182 2.35 17.74 3.47
CA ALA A 182 1.56 18.81 2.87
C ALA A 182 0.43 18.27 1.97
N ALA A 183 0.63 17.09 1.36
CA ALA A 183 -0.35 16.44 0.50
C ALA A 183 -1.50 15.77 1.28
N PHE A 184 -1.45 15.77 2.62
CA PHE A 184 -2.42 15.11 3.49
C PHE A 184 -3.08 16.05 4.51
N GLU A 185 -2.90 17.37 4.39
CA GLU A 185 -3.48 18.33 5.34
C GLU A 185 -5.01 18.32 5.32
N ASP A 186 -5.62 18.15 4.15
CA ASP A 186 -7.07 17.98 3.99
C ASP A 186 -7.58 16.71 4.70
N LEU A 187 -6.84 15.59 4.60
CA LEU A 187 -7.19 14.34 5.30
C LEU A 187 -7.08 14.49 6.82
N LYS A 188 -6.04 15.17 7.31
CA LYS A 188 -5.91 15.48 8.74
C LYS A 188 -7.04 16.37 9.22
N LEU A 189 -7.40 17.39 8.46
CA LEU A 189 -8.51 18.28 8.78
C LEU A 189 -9.82 17.49 8.87
N TYR A 190 -10.08 16.62 7.89
CA TYR A 190 -11.29 15.81 7.84
C TYR A 190 -11.38 14.82 9.01
N TRP A 191 -10.31 14.08 9.31
CA TRP A 191 -10.38 13.02 10.32
C TRP A 191 -10.08 13.48 11.75
N LEU A 192 -9.15 14.42 11.95
CA LEU A 192 -8.65 14.78 13.28
C LEU A 192 -9.21 16.09 13.83
N ASN A 193 -9.78 16.96 12.98
CA ASN A 193 -10.30 18.24 13.46
C ASN A 193 -11.80 18.14 13.79
N PRO A 194 -12.24 18.54 14.99
CA PRO A 194 -13.67 18.55 15.36
C PRO A 194 -14.54 19.45 14.47
N ILE A 195 -13.95 20.32 13.64
CA ILE A 195 -14.66 21.17 12.69
C ILE A 195 -15.10 20.38 11.42
N GLY A 196 -14.55 19.17 11.21
CA GLY A 196 -14.56 18.47 9.94
C GLY A 196 -15.27 17.11 9.89
N ALA A 197 -16.25 16.81 10.74
CA ALA A 197 -17.22 15.73 10.48
C ALA A 197 -18.44 15.86 11.41
N SER A 198 -19.61 16.15 10.83
CA SER A 198 -20.93 15.90 11.42
C SER A 198 -21.52 14.66 10.77
#